data_AF-A0A437LXB6-F1
#
_entry.id   AF-A0A437LXB6-F1
#
_cell.length_a   1.000
_cell.length_b   1.000
_cell.length_c   1.000
_cell.angle_alpha   90.00
_cell.angle_beta   90.00
_cell.angle_gamma   90.00
#
_symmetry.space_group_name_H-M   'P 1'
#
loop_
_entity.id
_entity.type
_entity.pdbx_description
1 polymer ?
#
loop_
_entity_poly.entity_id
_entity_poly.type
_entity_poly.pdbx_seq_one_letter_code
_entity_poly.pdbx_strand_id
1 'polypeptide(L)'
;MTPPTALTDPAEELRETRARLARLLAEQQKLHLAMLAEARGWKRYSLNGQARQEIDLSADLLEQYLSAGDAFLENMRGRMEARLGLLRRGEPLVNGKPDDAPGHGAFWLCFSRLCAVLRRLERR
;
A
#
# COMPACT_ATOMS: atom_id res chain seq x y z
N MET A 1 -21.86 -3.95 -40.20
CA MET A 1 -22.05 -4.78 -39.00
C MET A 1 -20.81 -4.63 -38.14
N THR A 2 -20.83 -3.72 -37.18
CA THR A 2 -19.78 -3.60 -36.15
C THR A 2 -20.04 -4.70 -35.12
N PRO A 3 -19.05 -5.51 -34.74
CA PRO A 3 -19.27 -6.53 -33.72
C PRO A 3 -19.66 -5.85 -32.40
N PRO A 4 -20.59 -6.42 -31.62
CA PRO A 4 -20.94 -5.87 -30.33
C PRO A 4 -19.70 -5.90 -29.44
N THR A 5 -19.31 -4.73 -28.92
CA THR A 5 -18.35 -4.61 -27.82
C THR A 5 -18.84 -5.55 -26.72
N ALA A 6 -18.12 -6.64 -26.49
CA ALA A 6 -18.44 -7.57 -25.43
C ALA A 6 -18.45 -6.77 -24.13
N LEU A 7 -19.63 -6.63 -23.51
CA LEU A 7 -19.75 -6.12 -22.16
C LEU A 7 -18.96 -7.08 -21.27
N THR A 8 -17.77 -6.66 -20.81
CA THR A 8 -16.97 -7.47 -19.90
C THR A 8 -17.81 -7.81 -18.67
N ASP A 9 -17.84 -9.07 -18.27
CA ASP A 9 -18.51 -9.51 -17.05
C ASP A 9 -17.89 -8.75 -15.85
N PRO A 10 -18.68 -7.97 -15.07
CA PRO A 10 -18.17 -7.24 -13.90
C PRO A 10 -17.44 -8.14 -12.90
N ALA A 11 -17.82 -9.43 -12.81
CA ALA A 11 -17.13 -10.39 -11.95
C ALA A 11 -15.74 -10.74 -12.51
N GLU A 12 -15.59 -10.83 -13.83
CA GLU A 12 -14.30 -11.02 -14.50
C GLU A 12 -13.41 -9.78 -14.31
N GLU A 13 -13.95 -8.57 -14.51
CA GLU A 13 -13.21 -7.32 -14.29
C GLU A 13 -12.70 -7.18 -12.85
N LEU A 14 -13.51 -7.59 -11.86
CA LEU A 14 -13.11 -7.61 -10.46
C LEU A 14 -12.00 -8.64 -10.20
N ARG A 15 -12.10 -9.85 -10.75
CA ARG A 15 -11.05 -10.88 -10.66
C ARG A 15 -9.74 -10.37 -11.24
N GLU A 16 -9.77 -9.80 -12.44
CA GLU A 16 -8.59 -9.22 -13.07
C GLU A 16 -8.00 -8.07 -12.26
N THR A 17 -8.84 -7.21 -11.68
CA THR A 17 -8.40 -6.10 -10.83
C THR A 17 -7.66 -6.63 -9.59
N ARG A 18 -8.18 -7.67 -8.95
CA ARG A 18 -7.51 -8.34 -7.82
C ARG A 18 -6.17 -8.95 -8.25
N ALA A 19 -6.12 -9.59 -9.41
CA ALA A 19 -4.89 -10.16 -9.95
C ALA A 19 -3.84 -9.07 -10.27
N ARG A 20 -4.27 -7.93 -10.84
CA ARG A 20 -3.39 -6.76 -11.06
C ARG A 20 -2.83 -6.24 -9.73
N LEU A 21 -3.67 -6.10 -8.71
CA LEU A 21 -3.22 -5.64 -7.38
C LEU A 21 -2.20 -6.59 -6.76
N ALA A 22 -2.43 -7.90 -6.83
CA ALA A 22 -1.51 -8.91 -6.33
C ALA A 22 -0.15 -8.88 -7.04
N ARG A 23 -0.14 -8.69 -8.37
CA ARG A 23 1.10 -8.53 -9.14
C ARG A 23 1.88 -7.29 -8.71
N LEU A 24 1.21 -6.15 -8.54
CA LEU A 24 1.86 -4.91 -8.08
C LEU A 24 2.52 -5.08 -6.71
N LEU A 25 1.86 -5.75 -5.78
CA LEU A 25 2.42 -6.05 -4.45
C LEU A 25 3.61 -7.01 -4.53
N ALA A 26 3.55 -8.02 -5.41
CA ALA A 26 4.67 -8.93 -5.62
C ALA A 26 5.89 -8.20 -6.21
N GLU A 27 5.69 -7.30 -7.18
CA GLU A 27 6.77 -6.48 -7.74
C GLU A 27 7.37 -5.53 -6.70
N GLN A 28 6.52 -4.90 -5.87
CA GLN A 28 7.00 -4.07 -4.76
C GLN A 28 7.87 -4.88 -3.78
N GLN A 29 7.45 -6.09 -3.42
CA GLN A 29 8.23 -6.96 -2.54
C GLN A 29 9.59 -7.34 -3.14
N LYS A 30 9.65 -7.59 -4.46
CA LYS A 30 10.92 -7.84 -5.16
C LYS A 30 11.86 -6.64 -5.08
N LEU A 31 11.34 -5.43 -5.28
CA LEU A 31 12.13 -4.20 -5.17
C LEU A 31 12.67 -4.00 -3.75
N HIS A 32 11.87 -4.26 -2.71
CA HIS A 32 12.33 -4.24 -1.33
C HIS A 32 13.48 -5.23 -1.07
N LEU A 33 13.37 -6.45 -1.59
CA LEU A 33 14.42 -7.46 -1.44
C LEU A 33 15.70 -7.08 -2.20
N ALA A 34 15.57 -6.48 -3.40
CA ALA A 34 16.70 -5.99 -4.18
C ALA A 34 17.44 -4.86 -3.44
N MET A 35 16.70 -3.94 -2.84
CA MET A 35 17.25 -2.84 -2.03
C MET A 35 18.04 -3.37 -0.82
N LEU A 36 17.51 -4.38 -0.11
CA LEU A 36 18.23 -5.01 1.00
C LEU A 36 19.45 -5.83 0.53
N ALA A 37 19.38 -6.43 -0.67
CA ALA A 37 20.52 -7.11 -1.25
C ALA A 37 21.66 -6.14 -1.58
N GLU A 38 21.34 -4.96 -2.11
CA GLU A 38 22.30 -3.88 -2.34
C GLU A 38 22.95 -3.41 -1.03
N ALA A 39 22.15 -3.19 0.02
CA ALA A 39 22.65 -2.79 1.33
C ALA A 39 23.66 -3.79 1.92
N ARG A 40 23.47 -5.10 1.71
CA ARG A 40 24.46 -6.12 2.11
C ARG A 40 25.81 -5.97 1.41
N GLY A 41 25.81 -5.48 0.17
CA GLY A 41 27.01 -5.24 -0.62
C GLY A 41 27.89 -4.13 -0.04
N TRP A 42 27.32 -3.21 0.73
CA TRP A 42 28.04 -2.08 1.32
C TRP A 42 29.04 -2.48 2.41
N LYS A 43 28.92 -3.69 2.97
CA LYS A 43 29.90 -4.26 3.90
C LYS A 43 31.33 -4.18 3.38
N ARG A 44 31.52 -4.18 2.06
CA ARG A 44 32.83 -3.98 1.42
C ARG A 44 33.52 -2.68 1.85
N TYR A 45 32.77 -1.61 2.12
CA TYR A 45 33.32 -0.34 2.57
C TYR A 45 33.93 -0.48 3.97
N SER A 46 33.22 -1.06 4.94
CA SER A 46 33.82 -1.33 6.25
C SER A 46 35.02 -2.26 6.19
N LEU A 47 34.97 -3.31 5.35
CA LEU A 47 36.10 -4.22 5.17
C LEU A 47 37.35 -3.54 4.59
N ASN A 48 37.16 -2.46 3.83
CA ASN A 48 38.25 -1.69 3.23
C ASN A 48 38.67 -0.47 4.09
N GLY A 49 38.25 -0.41 5.37
CA GLY A 49 38.55 0.70 6.27
C GLY A 49 37.75 1.99 6.00
N GLN A 50 36.72 1.92 5.17
CA GLN A 50 35.85 3.03 4.76
C GLN A 50 34.49 2.98 5.48
N ALA A 51 34.46 2.57 6.75
CA ALA A 51 33.23 2.37 7.51
C ALA A 51 32.30 3.60 7.53
N ARG A 52 32.86 4.81 7.46
CA ARG A 52 32.08 6.05 7.36
C ARG A 52 31.16 6.07 6.13
N GLN A 53 31.62 5.58 4.98
CA GLN A 53 30.81 5.55 3.76
C GLN A 53 29.63 4.59 3.89
N GLU A 54 29.82 3.44 4.55
CA GLU A 54 28.72 2.50 4.83
C GLU A 54 27.68 3.10 5.79
N ILE A 55 28.14 3.84 6.81
CA ILE A 55 27.26 4.55 7.74
C ILE A 55 26.44 5.60 6.99
N ASP A 56 27.07 6.43 6.16
CA ASP A 56 26.39 7.49 5.42
C ASP A 56 25.37 6.89 4.43
N LEU A 57 25.73 5.85 3.66
CA LEU A 57 24.79 5.14 2.77
C LEU A 57 23.62 4.49 3.52
N SER A 58 23.89 3.93 4.71
CA SER A 58 22.84 3.32 5.53
C SER A 58 21.88 4.37 6.08
N ALA A 59 22.40 5.52 6.51
CA ALA A 59 21.59 6.65 6.96
C ALA A 59 20.70 7.18 5.82
N ASP A 60 21.30 7.43 4.65
CA ASP A 60 20.58 7.90 3.45
C ASP A 60 19.45 6.94 3.05
N LEU A 61 19.71 5.63 3.07
CA LEU A 61 18.70 4.62 2.76
C LEU A 61 17.54 4.67 3.74
N LEU A 62 17.84 4.72 5.04
CA LEU A 62 16.81 4.75 6.08
C LEU A 62 15.96 6.01 5.97
N GLU A 63 16.59 7.19 5.82
CA GLU A 63 15.89 8.46 5.68
C GLU A 63 14.97 8.47 4.45
N GLN A 64 15.50 8.09 3.28
CA GLN A 64 14.72 8.07 2.04
C GLN A 64 13.59 7.03 2.08
N TYR A 65 13.85 5.84 2.61
CA TYR A 65 12.84 4.79 2.70
C TYR A 65 11.70 5.17 3.66
N LEU A 66 12.03 5.74 4.82
CA LEU A 66 11.03 6.22 5.78
C LEU A 66 10.20 7.36 5.18
N SER A 67 10.85 8.36 4.56
CA SER A 67 10.14 9.47 3.91
C SER A 67 9.20 8.99 2.80
N ALA A 68 9.65 8.07 1.94
CA ALA A 68 8.83 7.51 0.87
C ALA A 68 7.66 6.67 1.41
N GLY A 69 7.91 5.89 2.46
CA GLY A 69 6.89 5.08 3.14
C GLY A 69 5.78 5.93 3.75
N ASP A 70 6.17 6.98 4.48
CA ASP A 70 5.22 7.89 5.14
C ASP A 70 4.35 8.62 4.10
N ALA A 71 4.99 9.18 3.06
CA ALA A 71 4.27 9.83 1.97
C ALA A 71 3.28 8.88 1.29
N PHE A 72 3.66 7.62 1.06
CA PHE A 72 2.77 6.61 0.49
C PHE A 72 1.58 6.29 1.38
N LEU A 73 1.80 6.07 2.68
CA LEU A 73 0.73 5.73 3.63
C LEU A 73 -0.27 6.88 3.79
N GLU A 74 0.19 8.13 3.86
CA GLU A 74 -0.69 9.31 3.91
C GLU A 74 -1.51 9.45 2.62
N ASN A 75 -0.89 9.27 1.46
CA ASN A 75 -1.61 9.28 0.18
C ASN A 75 -2.66 8.17 0.11
N MET A 76 -2.34 6.98 0.62
CA MET A 76 -3.29 5.87 0.70
C MET A 76 -4.48 6.22 1.62
N ARG A 77 -4.20 6.77 2.81
CA ARG A 77 -5.23 7.22 3.76
C ARG A 77 -6.17 8.21 3.09
N GLY A 78 -5.65 9.28 2.50
CA GLY A 78 -6.48 10.31 1.86
C GLY A 78 -7.34 9.79 0.71
N ARG A 79 -6.80 8.89 -0.13
CA ARG A 79 -7.56 8.30 -1.26
C ARG A 79 -8.68 7.37 -0.79
N MET A 80 -8.45 6.60 0.28
CA MET A 80 -9.49 5.72 0.84
C MET A 80 -10.53 6.53 1.60
N GLU A 81 -10.11 7.56 2.33
CA GLU A 81 -11.01 8.50 3.03
C GLU A 81 -11.97 9.20 2.06
N ALA A 82 -11.46 9.69 0.93
CA ALA A 82 -12.29 10.32 -0.11
C ALA A 82 -13.36 9.37 -0.70
N ARG A 83 -13.16 8.06 -0.62
CA ARG A 83 -14.09 7.04 -1.14
C ARG A 83 -15.14 6.60 -0.13
N LEU A 84 -15.00 6.94 1.15
CA LEU A 84 -15.90 6.48 2.23
C LEU A 84 -17.37 6.75 1.93
N GLY A 85 -17.69 7.96 1.45
CA GLY A 85 -19.05 8.35 1.12
C GLY A 85 -19.67 7.53 -0.01
N LEU A 86 -18.86 7.03 -0.95
CA LEU A 86 -19.31 6.17 -2.05
C LEU A 86 -19.48 4.73 -1.58
N LEU A 87 -18.51 4.22 -0.82
CA LEU A 87 -18.54 2.85 -0.28
C LEU A 87 -19.77 2.64 0.63
N ARG A 88 -20.12 3.64 1.45
CA ARG A 88 -21.32 3.63 2.30
C ARG A 88 -22.65 3.55 1.54
N ARG A 89 -22.70 4.04 0.30
CA ARG A 89 -23.93 4.07 -0.52
C ARG A 89 -24.10 2.83 -1.40
N GLY A 90 -23.02 2.08 -1.64
CA GLY A 90 -23.01 0.95 -2.56
C GLY A 90 -23.50 -0.38 -1.96
N GLU A 91 -23.63 -0.47 -0.64
CA GLU A 91 -24.09 -1.69 0.01
C GLU A 91 -25.58 -1.64 0.38
N PRO A 92 -26.30 -2.78 0.30
CA PRO A 92 -27.68 -2.85 0.77
C PRO A 92 -27.73 -2.56 2.26
N LEU A 93 -28.64 -1.66 2.66
CA LEU A 93 -28.85 -1.30 4.05
C LEU A 93 -29.32 -2.52 4.84
N VAL A 94 -28.61 -2.85 5.91
CA VAL A 94 -29.07 -3.81 6.93
C VAL A 94 -29.62 -2.98 8.08
N ASN A 95 -30.82 -3.31 8.58
CA ASN A 95 -31.50 -2.58 9.67
C ASN A 95 -31.70 -1.07 9.42
N GLY A 96 -31.72 -0.63 8.16
CA GLY A 96 -31.88 0.78 7.80
C GLY A 96 -30.67 1.66 8.14
N LYS A 97 -29.52 1.08 8.52
CA LYS A 97 -28.30 1.81 8.86
C LYS A 97 -27.18 1.49 7.84
N PRO A 98 -26.55 2.50 7.21
CA PRO A 98 -25.42 2.28 6.29
C PRO A 98 -24.22 1.59 6.94
N ASP A 99 -24.01 1.81 8.25
CA ASP A 99 -22.87 1.27 8.97
C ASP A 99 -22.98 -0.24 9.27
N ASP A 100 -24.20 -0.80 9.19
CA ASP A 100 -24.50 -2.21 9.46
C ASP A 100 -24.32 -3.10 8.21
N ALA A 101 -23.90 -2.53 7.08
CA ALA A 101 -23.78 -3.26 5.84
C ALA A 101 -22.59 -4.26 5.86
N PRO A 102 -22.71 -5.47 5.26
CA PRO A 102 -21.78 -6.58 5.53
C PRO A 102 -20.32 -6.37 5.09
N GLY A 103 -20.07 -5.65 4.00
CA GLY A 103 -18.71 -5.40 3.49
C GLY A 103 -18.05 -4.17 4.14
N HIS A 104 -18.84 -3.36 4.84
CA HIS A 104 -18.39 -2.19 5.59
C HIS A 104 -17.36 -2.58 6.67
N GLY A 105 -17.62 -3.64 7.45
CA GLY A 105 -16.79 -4.03 8.60
C GLY A 105 -15.32 -4.34 8.28
N ALA A 106 -15.06 -5.13 7.23
CA ALA A 106 -13.70 -5.52 6.86
C ALA A 106 -12.87 -4.32 6.34
N PHE A 107 -13.50 -3.44 5.56
CA PHE A 107 -12.88 -2.21 5.10
C PHE A 107 -12.50 -1.29 6.27
N TRP A 108 -13.41 -1.04 7.21
CA TRP A 108 -13.13 -0.16 8.36
C TRP A 108 -12.07 -0.72 9.30
N LEU A 109 -12.03 -2.05 9.47
CA LEU A 109 -10.96 -2.68 10.24
C LEU A 109 -9.59 -2.40 9.60
N CYS A 110 -9.46 -2.57 8.28
CA CYS A 110 -8.21 -2.29 7.58
C CYS A 110 -7.86 -0.79 7.56
N PHE A 111 -8.84 0.08 7.33
CA PHE A 111 -8.65 1.52 7.33
C PHE A 111 -8.26 2.07 8.71
N SER A 112 -8.91 1.59 9.78
CA SER A 112 -8.56 1.96 11.16
C SER A 112 -7.15 1.51 11.56
N ARG A 113 -6.70 0.34 11.07
CA ARG A 113 -5.30 -0.12 11.22
C ARG A 113 -4.31 0.82 10.52
N LEU A 114 -4.60 1.24 9.29
CA LEU A 114 -3.78 2.23 8.56
C LEU A 114 -3.65 3.53 9.38
N CYS A 115 -4.76 4.09 9.84
CA CYS A 115 -4.73 5.29 10.68
C CYS A 115 -3.97 5.08 12.00
N ALA A 116 -4.03 3.89 12.59
CA ALA A 116 -3.28 3.58 13.79
C ALA A 116 -1.76 3.50 13.55
N VAL A 117 -1.33 3.02 12.37
CA VAL A 117 0.08 3.03 11.96
C VAL A 117 0.57 4.47 11.81
N LEU A 118 -0.16 5.32 11.09
CA LEU A 118 0.20 6.74 10.88
C LEU A 118 0.32 7.50 12.21
N ARG A 119 -0.64 7.36 13.13
CA ARG A 119 -0.55 7.96 14.48
C ARG A 119 0.62 7.48 15.34
N ARG A 120 1.21 6.32 15.04
CA ARG A 120 2.42 5.85 15.75
C ARG A 120 3.68 6.49 15.19
N LEU A 121 3.67 6.84 13.91
CA LEU A 121 4.78 7.54 13.25
C LEU A 121 4.86 9.00 13.71
N GLU A 122 3.71 9.69 13.83
CA GLU A 122 3.63 11.08 14.33
C GLU A 122 4.10 11.27 15.79
N ARG A 123 4.17 10.19 16.58
CA ARG A 123 4.54 10.23 18.01
C ARG A 123 6.01 9.87 18.27
N ARG A 124 6.78 9.55 17.23
CA ARG A 124 8.22 9.27 17.30
C ARG A 124 9.01 10.50 16.89
#